data_AF-A0A8J9T243-F1
#
_entry.id   AF-A0A8J9T243-F1
#
_cell.length_a   1.000
_cell.length_b   1.000
_cell.length_c   1.000
_cell.angle_alpha   90.00
_cell.angle_beta   90.00
_cell.angle_gamma   90.00
#
_symmetry.space_group_name_H-M   'P 1'
#
loop_
_entity.id
_entity.type
_entity.pdbx_description
1 polymer ?
#
loop_
_entity_poly.entity_id
_entity_poly.type
_entity_poly.pdbx_seq_one_letter_code
_entity_poly.pdbx_strand_id
1 'polypeptide(L)'
;WPSGALPVTTVRADEAHYRRKDMPADQRDIISRIVAQVMQGSEGMPISVCVMSPSYRDETCLRVMKEIEKTIPFQEEPKAFLKA
;
A
#
# COMPACT_ATOMS: atom_id res chain seq x y z
N TRP A 1 -5.75 -3.32 -19.13
CA TRP A 1 -5.13 -4.19 -18.11
C TRP A 1 -6.02 -4.16 -16.88
N PRO A 2 -6.76 -5.24 -16.57
CA PRO A 2 -7.45 -5.38 -15.30
C PRO A 2 -6.46 -5.23 -14.15
N SER A 3 -6.88 -4.55 -13.09
CA SER A 3 -6.10 -4.41 -11.88
C SER A 3 -6.99 -4.41 -10.65
N GLY A 4 -6.46 -4.94 -9.55
CA GLY A 4 -7.12 -4.94 -8.26
C GLY A 4 -6.11 -4.75 -7.14
N ALA A 5 -6.56 -4.21 -6.02
CA ALA A 5 -5.75 -4.03 -4.82
C ALA A 5 -6.31 -4.89 -3.69
N LEU A 6 -5.43 -5.49 -2.90
CA LEU A 6 -5.79 -6.20 -1.68
C LEU A 6 -4.84 -5.87 -0.53
N PRO A 7 -5.35 -5.72 0.71
CA PRO A 7 -4.52 -5.41 1.87
C PRO A 7 -3.68 -6.63 2.26
N VAL A 8 -2.44 -6.38 2.70
CA VAL A 8 -1.48 -7.44 3.05
C VAL A 8 -0.82 -7.23 4.41
N THR A 9 -0.77 -6.00 4.91
CA THR A 9 -0.19 -5.65 6.22
C THR A 9 -0.65 -4.27 6.67
N THR A 10 -0.22 -3.82 7.84
CA THR A 10 -0.32 -2.41 8.27
C THR A 10 1.05 -1.74 8.28
N VAL A 11 1.07 -0.41 8.19
CA VAL A 11 2.27 0.42 8.35
C VAL A 11 2.86 0.25 9.75
N ARG A 12 4.18 0.00 9.84
CA ARG A 12 4.92 -0.03 11.11
C ARG A 12 5.39 1.37 11.53
N ALA A 13 5.70 1.54 12.82
CA ALA A 13 6.19 2.81 13.35
C ALA A 13 7.45 3.32 12.62
N ASP A 14 8.36 2.42 12.24
CA ASP A 14 9.59 2.73 11.49
C ASP A 14 9.37 2.93 9.98
N GLU A 15 8.16 2.68 9.48
CA GLU A 15 7.74 2.85 8.09
C GLU A 15 6.85 4.08 7.88
N ALA A 16 6.33 4.70 8.95
CA ALA A 16 5.38 5.82 8.93
C ALA A 16 6.01 7.18 8.53
N HIS A 17 6.85 7.17 7.50
CA HIS A 17 7.54 8.35 6.98
C HIS A 17 7.84 8.20 5.48
N TYR A 18 7.99 9.32 4.78
CA TYR A 18 8.48 9.34 3.40
C TYR A 18 9.84 10.05 3.34
N ARG A 19 10.92 9.27 3.23
CA ARG A 19 12.30 9.77 3.34
C ARG A 19 12.77 10.48 2.07
N ARG A 20 12.51 11.78 1.98
CA ARG A 20 12.94 12.60 0.82
C ARG A 20 14.44 12.65 0.58
N LYS A 21 15.23 12.49 1.63
CA LYS A 21 16.70 12.45 1.56
C LYS A 21 17.24 11.23 0.81
N ASP A 22 16.45 10.16 0.72
CA ASP A 22 16.86 8.91 0.05
C ASP A 22 16.54 8.94 -1.45
N MET A 23 15.74 9.93 -1.91
CA MET A 23 15.36 10.07 -3.32
C MET A 23 16.39 10.85 -4.14
N PRO A 24 16.51 10.59 -5.45
CA PRO A 24 17.25 11.41 -6.41
C PRO A 24 16.83 12.90 -6.33
N ALA A 25 17.77 13.82 -6.56
CA ALA A 25 17.54 15.26 -6.35
C ALA A 25 16.45 15.83 -7.26
N ASP A 26 16.36 15.32 -8.49
CA ASP A 26 15.35 15.63 -9.50
C ASP A 26 13.94 15.13 -9.14
N GLN A 27 13.80 14.25 -8.15
CA GLN A 27 12.53 13.72 -7.65
C GLN A 27 12.06 14.39 -6.34
N ARG A 28 12.79 15.41 -5.86
CA ARG A 28 12.49 16.13 -4.59
C ARG A 28 11.61 17.35 -4.79
N ASP A 29 10.62 17.25 -5.65
CA ASP A 29 9.71 18.34 -6.00
C ASP A 29 8.72 18.71 -4.86
N ILE A 30 7.77 19.59 -5.16
CA ILE A 30 6.73 19.99 -4.23
C ILE A 30 5.79 18.84 -3.81
N ILE A 31 5.53 17.88 -4.70
CA ILE A 31 4.67 16.73 -4.42
C ILE A 31 5.35 15.81 -3.41
N SER A 32 6.63 15.51 -3.60
CA SER A 32 7.42 14.73 -2.65
C SER A 32 7.41 15.33 -1.24
N ARG A 33 7.37 16.68 -1.14
CA ARG A 33 7.29 17.40 0.14
C ARG A 33 5.94 17.20 0.82
N ILE A 34 4.85 17.32 0.08
CA ILE A 34 3.48 17.14 0.61
C ILE A 34 3.28 15.68 1.04
N VAL A 35 3.70 14.71 0.23
CA VAL A 35 3.63 13.29 0.57
C VAL A 35 4.38 13.00 1.87
N ALA A 36 5.56 13.59 2.07
CA ALA A 36 6.30 13.44 3.32
C ALA A 36 5.65 14.04 4.55
N GLN A 37 4.75 15.01 4.39
CA GLN A 37 3.94 15.54 5.49
C GLN A 37 2.75 14.63 5.76
N VAL A 38 2.03 14.22 4.71
CA VAL A 38 0.80 13.41 4.82
C VAL A 38 1.07 11.99 5.30
N MET A 39 2.21 11.40 4.96
CA MET A 39 2.58 10.05 5.40
C MET A 39 2.97 9.97 6.88
N GLN A 40 3.19 11.10 7.57
CA GLN A 40 3.48 11.11 9.01
C GLN A 40 2.24 10.71 9.80
N GLY A 41 2.42 9.82 10.79
CA GLY A 41 1.30 9.33 11.61
C GLY A 41 0.45 8.25 10.94
N SER A 42 0.93 7.66 9.84
CA SER A 42 0.25 6.56 9.14
C SER A 42 0.39 5.18 9.81
N GLU A 43 1.06 5.10 10.97
CA GLU A 43 1.24 3.84 11.71
C GLU A 43 -0.10 3.14 11.95
N GLY A 44 -0.17 1.84 11.64
CA GLY A 44 -1.38 1.04 11.78
C GLY A 44 -2.41 1.18 10.64
N MET A 45 -2.20 2.07 9.66
CA MET A 45 -3.01 2.11 8.45
C MET A 45 -2.74 0.90 7.54
N PRO A 46 -3.71 0.43 6.74
CA PRO A 46 -3.52 -0.73 5.87
C PRO A 46 -2.60 -0.41 4.68
N ILE A 47 -1.71 -1.35 4.37
CA ILE A 47 -0.88 -1.38 3.17
C ILE A 47 -1.43 -2.46 2.24
N SER A 48 -1.64 -2.09 0.97
CA SER A 48 -2.15 -2.97 -0.08
C SER A 48 -1.14 -3.18 -1.20
N VAL A 49 -1.25 -4.34 -1.85
CA VAL A 49 -0.52 -4.65 -3.09
C VAL A 49 -1.49 -4.56 -4.27
N CYS A 50 -1.04 -4.03 -5.40
CA CYS A 50 -1.80 -4.01 -6.64
C CYS A 50 -1.36 -5.16 -7.56
N VAL A 51 -2.33 -5.94 -8.02
CA VAL A 51 -2.15 -6.99 -9.04
C VAL A 51 -2.67 -6.45 -10.37
N MET A 52 -1.92 -6.67 -11.45
CA MET A 52 -2.32 -6.29 -12.80
C MET A 52 -2.12 -7.46 -13.77
N SER A 53 -3.07 -7.64 -14.69
CA SER A 53 -3.03 -8.71 -15.70
C SER A 53 -3.20 -8.15 -17.12
N PRO A 54 -2.86 -8.94 -18.17
CA PRO A 54 -3.20 -8.62 -19.55
C PRO A 54 -4.68 -8.30 -19.75
N SER A 55 -4.97 -7.51 -20.79
CA SER A 55 -6.33 -7.14 -21.18
C SER A 55 -7.25 -8.35 -21.28
N TYR A 56 -8.48 -8.20 -20.77
CA TYR A 56 -9.54 -9.22 -20.77
C TYR A 56 -9.16 -10.52 -20.04
N ARG A 57 -8.28 -10.44 -19.03
CA ARG A 57 -7.90 -11.57 -18.17
C ARG A 57 -8.23 -11.32 -16.70
N ASP A 58 -9.42 -10.80 -16.45
CA ASP A 58 -9.93 -10.43 -15.13
C ASP A 58 -9.90 -11.63 -14.17
N GLU A 59 -10.24 -12.84 -14.62
CA GLU A 59 -10.19 -14.05 -13.81
C GLU A 59 -8.76 -14.43 -13.43
N THR A 60 -7.77 -14.09 -14.25
CA THR A 60 -6.36 -14.29 -13.91
C THR A 60 -5.94 -13.31 -12.83
N CYS A 61 -6.35 -12.04 -12.93
CA CYS A 61 -6.13 -11.05 -11.88
C CYS A 61 -6.74 -11.51 -10.56
N LEU A 62 -8.01 -11.93 -10.58
CA LEU A 62 -8.73 -12.41 -9.41
C LEU A 62 -8.12 -13.69 -8.82
N ARG A 63 -7.66 -14.63 -9.65
CA ARG A 63 -6.94 -15.84 -9.20
C ARG A 63 -5.69 -15.44 -8.41
N VAL A 64 -4.85 -14.57 -8.96
CA VAL A 64 -3.59 -14.16 -8.31
C VAL A 64 -3.88 -13.41 -7.01
N MET A 65 -4.86 -12.51 -7.00
CA MET A 65 -5.32 -11.86 -5.77
C MET A 65 -5.74 -12.89 -4.71
N LYS A 66 -6.50 -13.93 -5.10
CA LYS A 66 -6.93 -14.98 -4.17
C LYS A 66 -5.77 -15.82 -3.62
N GLU A 67 -4.75 -16.09 -4.42
CA GLU A 67 -3.56 -16.81 -3.95
C GLU A 67 -2.71 -15.96 -2.98
N ILE A 68 -2.62 -14.65 -3.20
CA ILE A 68 -1.98 -13.73 -2.26
C ILE A 68 -2.74 -13.71 -0.93
N GLU A 69 -4.07 -13.58 -0.96
CA GLU A 69 -4.91 -13.59 0.24
C GLU A 69 -4.78 -14.89 1.05
N LYS A 70 -4.71 -16.05 0.38
CA LYS A 70 -4.49 -17.35 1.06
C LYS A 70 -3.12 -17.44 1.72
N THR A 71 -2.09 -16.86 1.09
CA THR A 71 -0.70 -16.92 1.57
C THR A 71 -0.45 -15.91 2.69
N ILE A 72 -1.09 -14.75 2.61
CA ILE A 72 -1.00 -13.65 3.57
C ILE A 72 -2.41 -13.39 4.10
N PRO A 73 -2.87 -14.16 5.10
CA PRO A 73 -4.20 -13.99 5.67
C PRO A 73 -4.27 -12.69 6.49
N PHE A 74 -4.50 -11.57 5.82
CA PHE A 74 -4.70 -10.27 6.44
C PHE A 74 -6.21 -10.03 6.60
N GLN A 75 -6.76 -10.58 7.69
CA GLN A 75 -8.18 -10.42 8.08
C GLN A 75 -8.34 -9.49 9.28
N GLU A 76 -7.30 -8.76 9.68
CA GLU A 76 -7.38 -7.84 10.82
C GLU A 76 -8.14 -6.55 10.48
N GLU A 77 -8.98 -6.10 11.41
CA GLU A 77 -9.49 -4.74 11.39
C GLU A 77 -8.31 -3.76 11.59
N PRO A 78 -8.12 -2.77 10.70
CA PRO A 78 -6.99 -1.85 10.82
C PRO A 78 -7.08 -1.06 12.13
N LYS A 79 -6.05 -1.20 12.99
CA LYS A 79 -6.00 -0.62 14.34
C LYS A 79 -6.10 0.91 14.36
N ALA A 80 -5.86 1.56 13.22
CA ALA A 80 -6.04 2.99 13.04
C ALA A 80 -7.49 3.44 13.35
N PHE A 81 -8.50 2.60 13.09
CA PHE A 81 -9.91 2.95 13.31
C PHE A 81 -10.38 2.80 14.77
N LEU A 82 -9.59 2.16 15.63
CA LEU A 82 -9.93 1.93 17.05
C LEU A 82 -9.56 3.11 17.96
N LYS A 83 -8.84 4.11 17.44
CA LYS A 83 -8.35 5.27 18.20
C LYS A 83 -8.95 6.61 17.74
N ALA A 84 -10.01 6.58 16.92
CA ALA A 84 -10.74 7.75 16.46
C ALA A 84 -11.82 8.19 17.45
#